data_AF-A0A2S1L9P4-F1
#
_entry.id   AF-A0A2S1L9P4-F1
#
_cell.length_a   1.000
_cell.length_b   1.000
_cell.length_c   1.000
_cell.angle_alpha   90.00
_cell.angle_beta   90.00
_cell.angle_gamma   90.00
#
_symmetry.space_group_name_H-M   'P 1'
#
loop_
_entity.id
_entity.type
_entity.pdbx_description
1 polymer ?
#
loop_
_entity_poly.entity_id
_entity_poly.type
_entity_poly.pdbx_seq_one_letter_code
_entity_poly.pdbx_strand_id
1 'polypeptide(L)'
;MWIFIIIIAIVVLVFSFNSAQNKNITDIYNEGGIGQKYSYLIKKISHGQMQVLAKTNTSITIGATEQKQSFEFHIIKTFNTVNILYTYKCKFPVPATHNLSWEFPQNGDQEDMVNQIFFDIKNLVHKLNMATF
;
A
#
# COMPACT_ATOMS: atom_id res chain seq x y z
N MET A 1 -22.98 -30.02 30.66
CA MET A 1 -21.65 -29.54 31.07
C MET A 1 -20.76 -29.13 29.88
N TRP A 2 -20.81 -29.83 28.74
CA TRP A 2 -19.92 -29.55 27.60
C TRP A 2 -20.30 -28.27 26.84
N ILE A 3 -21.58 -27.91 26.83
CA ILE A 3 -22.10 -26.68 26.21
C ILE A 3 -21.48 -25.42 26.85
N PHE A 4 -21.27 -25.41 28.17
CA PHE A 4 -20.62 -24.28 28.85
C PHE A 4 -19.14 -24.12 28.44
N ILE A 5 -18.43 -25.22 28.22
CA ILE A 5 -17.04 -25.20 27.75
C ILE A 5 -16.94 -24.61 26.35
N ILE A 6 -17.87 -24.98 25.47
CA ILE A 6 -17.95 -24.45 24.09
C ILE A 6 -18.25 -22.95 24.11
N ILE A 7 -19.18 -22.49 24.94
CA ILE A 7 -19.52 -21.06 25.07
C ILE A 7 -18.31 -20.25 25.56
N ILE A 8 -17.58 -20.74 26.56
CA ILE A 8 -16.37 -20.07 27.07
C ILE A 8 -15.29 -20.01 25.99
N ALA A 9 -15.08 -21.08 25.22
CA ALA A 9 -14.11 -21.11 24.14
C ALA A 9 -14.44 -20.08 23.03
N ILE A 10 -15.71 -19.94 22.67
CA ILE A 10 -16.18 -18.96 21.68
C ILE A 10 -15.96 -17.53 22.19
N VAL A 11 -16.28 -17.25 23.47
CA VAL A 11 -16.07 -15.92 24.07
C VAL A 11 -14.59 -15.54 24.09
N VAL A 12 -13.70 -16.47 24.46
CA VAL A 12 -12.24 -16.24 24.47
C VAL A 12 -11.71 -15.98 23.06
N LEU A 13 -12.19 -16.72 22.06
CA LEU A 13 -11.82 -16.50 20.65
C LEU A 13 -12.28 -15.13 20.15
N VAL A 14 -13.54 -14.75 20.37
CA VAL A 14 -14.05 -13.44 19.93
C VAL A 14 -13.32 -12.29 20.63
N PHE A 15 -12.99 -12.44 21.92
CA PHE A 15 -12.24 -11.43 22.66
C PHE A 15 -10.79 -11.31 22.17
N SER A 16 -10.13 -12.42 21.81
CA SER A 16 -8.75 -12.39 21.30
C SER A 16 -8.65 -11.79 19.90
N PHE A 17 -9.62 -12.05 19.02
CA PHE A 17 -9.70 -11.44 17.69
C PHE A 17 -9.95 -9.93 17.76
N ASN A 18 -10.87 -9.48 18.63
CA ASN A 18 -11.13 -8.04 18.83
C ASN A 18 -9.91 -7.33 19.48
N SER A 19 -9.25 -7.97 20.45
CA SER A 19 -8.03 -7.42 21.06
C SER A 19 -6.89 -7.33 20.04
N ALA A 20 -6.73 -8.33 19.17
CA ALA A 20 -5.76 -8.29 18.09
C ALA A 20 -6.01 -7.09 17.15
N GLN A 21 -7.23 -6.89 16.67
CA GLN A 21 -7.56 -5.74 15.80
C GLN A 21 -7.34 -4.39 16.50
N ASN A 22 -7.72 -4.26 17.78
CA ASN A 22 -7.56 -3.03 18.53
C ASN A 22 -6.10 -2.64 18.75
N LYS A 23 -5.20 -3.61 19.01
CA LYS A 23 -3.75 -3.36 19.15
C LYS A 23 -3.17 -2.70 17.90
N ASN A 24 -3.63 -3.13 16.73
CA ASN A 24 -3.15 -2.60 15.46
C ASN A 24 -3.59 -1.15 15.23
N ILE A 25 -4.82 -0.81 15.58
CA ILE A 25 -5.31 0.57 15.49
C ILE A 25 -4.54 1.47 16.46
N THR A 26 -4.35 1.03 17.71
CA THR A 26 -3.61 1.81 18.71
C THR A 26 -2.13 2.02 18.33
N ASP A 27 -1.46 1.00 17.78
CA ASP A 27 -0.06 1.14 17.33
C ASP A 27 0.03 2.11 16.14
N ILE A 28 -0.96 2.13 15.25
CA ILE A 28 -1.04 3.10 14.15
C ILE A 28 -1.21 4.53 14.66
N TYR A 29 -2.06 4.76 15.68
CA TYR A 29 -2.21 6.07 16.31
C TYR A 29 -0.94 6.52 17.02
N ASN A 30 -0.26 5.60 17.71
CA ASN A 30 1.00 5.88 18.42
C ASN A 30 2.16 6.20 17.47
N GLU A 31 2.14 5.67 16.24
CA GLU A 31 3.12 5.95 15.18
C GLU A 31 2.76 7.21 14.33
N GLY A 32 1.66 7.90 14.63
CA GLY A 32 1.21 9.09 13.89
C GLY A 32 0.54 8.80 12.54
N GLY A 33 0.12 7.54 12.32
CA GLY A 33 -0.51 7.09 11.09
C GLY A 33 0.47 6.85 9.93
N ILE A 34 -0.05 6.27 8.85
CA ILE A 34 0.75 5.90 7.66
C ILE A 34 1.52 7.09 7.07
N GLY A 35 0.94 8.29 7.14
CA GLY A 35 1.55 9.51 6.61
C GLY A 35 2.82 9.94 7.35
N GLN A 36 2.90 9.70 8.66
CA GLN A 36 4.07 10.01 9.46
C GLN A 36 5.10 8.87 9.37
N LYS A 37 4.65 7.63 9.60
CA LYS A 37 5.53 6.46 9.57
C LYS A 37 6.24 6.28 8.23
N TYR A 38 5.51 6.37 7.12
CA TYR A 38 6.07 6.19 5.78
C TYR A 38 6.35 7.51 5.05
N SER A 39 6.62 8.58 5.81
CA SER A 39 6.80 9.93 5.25
C SER A 39 7.92 10.02 4.21
N TYR A 40 9.01 9.26 4.38
CA TYR A 40 10.11 9.24 3.40
C TYR A 40 9.67 8.59 2.08
N LEU A 41 9.11 7.38 2.15
CA LEU A 41 8.56 6.67 0.99
C LEU A 41 7.52 7.52 0.26
N ILE A 42 6.55 8.09 1.00
CA ILE A 42 5.49 8.95 0.46
C ILE A 42 6.09 10.17 -0.24
N LYS A 43 7.10 10.82 0.35
CA LYS A 43 7.76 12.00 -0.23
C LYS A 43 8.51 11.66 -1.52
N LYS A 44 9.15 10.49 -1.58
CA LYS A 44 9.85 10.03 -2.80
C LYS A 44 8.87 9.67 -3.91
N ILE A 45 7.74 9.04 -3.58
CA ILE A 45 6.69 8.71 -4.54
C ILE A 45 5.96 9.98 -5.04
N SER A 46 5.61 10.90 -4.14
CA SER A 46 4.83 12.12 -4.46
C SER A 46 5.63 13.21 -5.20
N HIS A 47 6.62 12.86 -6.00
CA HIS A 47 7.42 13.84 -6.74
C HIS A 47 6.70 14.31 -8.03
N GLY A 48 6.94 15.56 -8.44
CA GLY A 48 6.38 16.12 -9.67
C GLY A 48 4.89 16.46 -9.56
N GLN A 49 4.09 16.00 -10.53
CA GLN A 49 2.64 16.29 -10.61
C GLN A 49 1.76 15.35 -9.77
N MET A 50 2.37 14.45 -8.98
CA MET A 50 1.63 13.52 -8.14
C MET A 50 1.02 14.23 -6.94
N GLN A 51 -0.26 13.96 -6.69
CA GLN A 51 -1.03 14.53 -5.59
C GLN A 51 -1.63 13.42 -4.73
N VAL A 52 -1.85 13.73 -3.44
CA VAL A 52 -2.60 12.83 -2.55
C VAL A 52 -4.07 12.87 -2.96
N LEU A 53 -4.58 11.74 -3.43
CA LEU A 53 -5.97 11.57 -3.87
C LEU A 53 -6.88 11.16 -2.70
N ALA A 54 -6.35 10.34 -1.79
CA ALA A 54 -7.05 9.90 -0.59
C ALA A 54 -6.05 9.60 0.54
N LYS A 55 -6.44 9.84 1.79
CA LYS A 55 -5.61 9.53 2.96
C LYS A 55 -6.49 9.11 4.13
N THR A 56 -6.09 8.02 4.77
CA THR A 56 -6.60 7.56 6.06
C THR A 56 -5.41 7.34 7.01
N ASN A 57 -5.66 6.83 8.22
CA ASN A 57 -4.57 6.46 9.14
C ASN A 57 -3.81 5.20 8.69
N THR A 58 -4.43 4.34 7.88
CA THR A 58 -3.88 3.05 7.45
C THR A 58 -3.60 2.96 5.96
N SER A 59 -4.00 3.97 5.18
CA SER A 59 -3.77 4.00 3.74
C SER A 59 -3.53 5.41 3.22
N ILE A 60 -2.78 5.51 2.14
CA ILE A 60 -2.65 6.73 1.35
C ILE A 60 -2.62 6.36 -0.13
N THR A 61 -3.40 7.10 -0.92
CA THR A 61 -3.41 6.99 -2.38
C THR A 61 -2.82 8.26 -2.96
N ILE A 62 -1.79 8.09 -3.79
CA ILE A 62 -1.06 9.18 -4.46
C ILE A 62 -1.15 8.91 -5.96
N GLY A 63 -1.42 9.92 -6.77
CA GLY A 63 -1.42 9.71 -8.21
C GLY A 63 -1.39 10.99 -9.01
N ALA A 64 -1.16 10.85 -10.31
CA ALA A 64 -1.38 11.91 -11.27
C ALA A 64 -2.12 11.37 -12.49
N THR A 65 -2.84 12.26 -13.15
CA THR A 65 -3.54 11.96 -14.40
C THR A 65 -3.11 12.98 -15.43
N GLU A 66 -2.65 12.48 -16.57
CA GLU A 66 -2.34 13.24 -17.77
C GLU A 66 -3.32 12.85 -18.89
N GLN A 67 -3.29 13.58 -20.00
CA GLN A 67 -4.25 13.37 -21.09
C GLN A 67 -4.24 11.94 -21.65
N LYS A 68 -3.07 11.29 -21.70
CA LYS A 68 -2.88 9.97 -22.32
C LYS A 68 -2.57 8.86 -21.33
N GLN A 69 -2.30 9.18 -20.08
CA GLN A 69 -1.86 8.22 -19.07
C GLN A 69 -2.28 8.63 -17.66
N SER A 70 -2.41 7.67 -16.77
CA SER A 70 -2.56 7.94 -15.33
C SER A 70 -1.74 6.94 -14.54
N PHE A 71 -1.22 7.38 -13.41
CA PHE A 71 -0.46 6.56 -12.48
C PHE A 71 -0.97 6.79 -11.06
N GLU A 72 -1.18 5.69 -10.34
CA GLU A 72 -1.67 5.69 -8.96
C GLU A 72 -0.84 4.73 -8.12
N PHE A 73 -0.46 5.16 -6.92
CA PHE A 73 0.10 4.36 -5.86
C PHE A 73 -0.91 4.27 -4.73
N HIS A 74 -1.23 3.04 -4.32
CA HIS A 74 -2.03 2.74 -3.15
C HIS A 74 -1.12 2.11 -2.11
N ILE A 75 -0.80 2.85 -1.06
CA ILE A 75 0.05 2.39 0.05
C ILE A 75 -0.89 2.04 1.20
N ILE A 76 -0.89 0.79 1.63
CA ILE A 76 -1.83 0.25 2.62
C ILE A 76 -1.02 -0.46 3.71
N LYS A 77 -1.08 0.06 4.93
CA LYS A 77 -0.51 -0.59 6.11
C LYS A 77 -1.46 -1.66 6.61
N THR A 78 -0.95 -2.88 6.75
CA THR A 78 -1.60 -3.99 7.46
C THR A 78 -0.87 -4.22 8.79
N PHE A 79 -1.14 -5.34 9.48
CA PHE A 79 -0.63 -5.58 10.83
C PHE A 79 0.89 -5.71 10.92
N ASN A 80 1.50 -6.40 9.96
CA ASN A 80 2.95 -6.65 9.96
C ASN A 80 3.63 -6.22 8.66
N THR A 81 2.86 -5.76 7.67
CA THR A 81 3.38 -5.40 6.35
C THR A 81 2.81 -4.07 5.86
N VAL A 82 3.49 -3.50 4.88
CA VAL A 82 2.96 -2.43 4.05
C VAL A 82 2.86 -2.95 2.63
N ASN A 83 1.65 -2.88 2.09
CA ASN A 83 1.34 -3.28 0.73
C ASN A 83 1.31 -2.04 -0.14
N ILE A 84 1.98 -2.09 -1.28
CA ILE A 84 2.05 -0.98 -2.23
C ILE A 84 1.59 -1.51 -3.58
N LEU A 85 0.52 -0.93 -4.10
CA LEU A 85 0.01 -1.22 -5.43
C LEU A 85 0.27 -0.01 -6.32
N TYR A 86 1.06 -0.19 -7.36
CA TYR A 86 1.22 0.76 -8.45
C TYR A 86 0.32 0.36 -9.62
N THR A 87 -0.48 1.28 -10.11
CA THR A 87 -1.35 1.12 -11.28
C THR A 87 -0.98 2.17 -12.31
N TYR A 88 -0.53 1.72 -13.48
CA TYR A 88 -0.30 2.54 -14.66
C TYR A 88 -1.36 2.24 -15.71
N LYS A 89 -2.09 3.26 -16.16
CA LYS A 89 -3.08 3.13 -17.23
C LYS A 89 -2.66 3.99 -18.41
N CYS A 90 -2.48 3.36 -19.56
CA CYS A 90 -2.33 4.03 -20.83
C CYS A 90 -3.70 4.13 -21.51
N LYS A 91 -4.06 5.30 -22.04
CA LYS A 91 -5.34 5.56 -22.72
C LYS A 91 -5.20 5.60 -24.25
N PHE A 92 -3.99 5.72 -24.79
CA PHE A 92 -3.73 5.86 -26.23
C PHE A 92 -2.34 5.31 -26.60
N PRO A 93 -2.15 4.63 -27.75
CA PRO A 93 -3.14 4.31 -28.79
C PRO A 93 -4.02 3.10 -28.48
N VAL A 94 -3.54 2.16 -27.66
CA VAL A 94 -4.30 1.00 -27.20
C VAL A 94 -4.45 1.09 -25.69
N PRO A 95 -5.67 1.15 -25.14
CA PRO A 95 -5.89 1.16 -23.71
C PRO A 95 -5.29 -0.07 -23.03
N ALA A 96 -4.41 0.15 -22.06
CA ALA A 96 -3.76 -0.92 -21.31
C ALA A 96 -3.59 -0.51 -19.85
N THR A 97 -3.69 -1.49 -18.95
CA THR A 97 -3.44 -1.29 -17.52
C THR A 97 -2.34 -2.23 -17.07
N HIS A 98 -1.34 -1.69 -16.39
CA HIS A 98 -0.21 -2.42 -15.85
C HIS A 98 -0.15 -2.19 -14.35
N ASN A 99 -0.04 -3.29 -13.60
CA ASN A 99 0.01 -3.26 -12.15
C ASN A 99 1.32 -3.84 -11.67
N LEU A 100 1.89 -3.22 -10.64
CA LEU A 100 2.97 -3.78 -9.84
C LEU A 100 2.52 -3.77 -8.38
N SER A 101 2.82 -4.85 -7.67
CA SER A 101 2.45 -5.00 -6.26
C SER A 101 3.68 -5.41 -5.48
N TRP A 102 3.88 -4.77 -4.34
CA TRP A 102 4.93 -5.10 -3.41
C TRP A 102 4.35 -5.26 -2.01
N GLU A 103 4.93 -6.17 -1.25
CA GLU A 103 4.67 -6.35 0.17
C GLU A 103 6.00 -6.24 0.90
N PHE A 104 6.07 -5.31 1.84
CA PHE A 104 7.28 -5.08 2.64
C PHE A 104 6.99 -5.28 4.13
N PRO A 105 7.97 -5.70 4.94
CA PRO A 105 7.84 -5.68 6.39
C PRO A 105 7.50 -4.27 6.89
N GLN A 106 6.62 -4.17 7.89
CA GLN A 106 6.16 -2.89 8.46
C GLN A 106 7.30 -1.99 8.97
N ASN A 107 8.41 -2.58 9.39
CA ASN A 107 9.59 -1.87 9.89
C ASN A 107 10.79 -2.03 8.94
N GLY A 108 10.54 -2.37 7.67
CA GLY A 108 11.58 -2.43 6.66
C GLY A 108 12.19 -1.05 6.39
N ASP A 109 13.39 -1.05 5.83
CA ASP A 109 14.07 0.17 5.41
C ASP A 109 13.32 0.83 4.24
N GLN A 110 12.92 2.09 4.40
CA GLN A 110 12.13 2.79 3.37
C GLN A 110 12.96 3.20 2.15
N GLU A 111 14.28 3.32 2.27
CA GLU A 111 15.16 3.56 1.13
C GLU A 111 15.26 2.31 0.25
N ASP A 112 15.40 1.14 0.86
CA ASP A 112 15.36 -0.14 0.13
C ASP A 112 14.02 -0.34 -0.58
N MET A 113 12.89 -0.03 0.08
CA MET A 113 11.56 -0.05 -0.54
C MET A 113 11.51 0.85 -1.78
N VAL A 114 11.98 2.09 -1.65
CA VAL A 114 12.01 3.08 -2.74
C VAL A 114 12.86 2.58 -3.91
N ASN A 115 14.04 2.05 -3.61
CA ASN A 115 14.97 1.54 -4.62
C ASN A 115 14.36 0.37 -5.40
N GLN A 116 13.74 -0.59 -4.71
CA GLN A 116 13.07 -1.72 -5.35
C GLN A 116 11.88 -1.28 -6.22
N ILE A 117 11.00 -0.42 -5.68
CA ILE A 117 9.83 0.08 -6.41
C ILE A 117 10.26 0.80 -7.69
N PHE A 118 11.22 1.71 -7.62
CA PHE A 118 11.65 2.46 -8.81
C PHE A 118 12.43 1.60 -9.80
N PHE A 119 13.20 0.61 -9.34
CA PHE A 119 13.85 -0.36 -10.22
C PHE A 119 12.81 -1.16 -11.03
N ASP A 120 11.77 -1.67 -10.37
CA ASP A 120 10.73 -2.47 -11.01
C ASP A 120 9.86 -1.63 -11.96
N ILE A 121 9.50 -0.40 -11.57
CA ILE A 121 8.79 0.54 -12.45
C ILE A 121 9.64 0.87 -13.68
N LYS A 122 10.94 1.13 -13.52
CA LYS A 122 11.85 1.38 -14.65
C LYS A 122 11.90 0.19 -15.60
N ASN A 123 11.97 -1.02 -15.07
CA ASN A 123 11.95 -2.25 -15.87
C ASN A 123 10.62 -2.43 -16.62
N LEU A 124 9.49 -2.11 -15.98
CA LEU A 124 8.18 -2.11 -16.63
C LEU A 124 8.16 -1.11 -17.79
N VAL A 125 8.54 0.15 -17.55
CA VAL A 125 8.57 1.20 -18.59
C VAL A 125 9.48 0.82 -19.74
N HIS A 126 10.65 0.24 -19.46
CA HIS A 126 11.56 -0.24 -20.48
C HIS A 126 10.90 -1.33 -21.36
N LYS A 127 10.24 -2.32 -20.76
CA LYS A 127 9.50 -3.37 -21.49
C LYS A 127 8.38 -2.79 -22.36
N LEU A 128 7.64 -1.80 -21.86
CA LEU A 128 6.56 -1.15 -22.62
C LEU A 128 7.08 -0.38 -23.83
N ASN A 129 8.22 0.29 -23.68
CA ASN A 129 8.88 0.99 -24.79
C ASN A 129 9.46 0.03 -25.85
N MET A 130 9.85 -1.18 -25.46
CA MET A 130 10.32 -2.20 -26.41
C MET A 130 9.18 -2.89 -27.17
N ALA A 131 7.97 -2.95 -26.58
CA ALA A 131 6.80 -3.59 -27.18
C ALA A 131 6.02 -2.68 -28.17
N THR A 132 6.47 -1.44 -28.38
CA THR A 132 5.79 -0.41 -29.20
C THR A 132 6.46 -0.17 -30.56
N PHE A 133 7.30 -1.10 -31.04
CA PHE A 133 7.90 -1.11 -32.38
C PHE A 133 7.39 -2.26 -33.24
#